data_AF-A0A835R2L2-F1
#
_entry.id   AF-A0A835R2L2-F1
#
_cell.length_a   1.000
_cell.length_b   1.000
_cell.length_c   1.000
_cell.angle_alpha   90.00
_cell.angle_beta   90.00
_cell.angle_gamma   90.00
#
_symmetry.space_group_name_H-M   'P 1'
#
loop_
_entity.id
_entity.type
_entity.pdbx_description
1 polymer ?
#
loop_
_entity_poly.entity_id
_entity_poly.type
_entity_poly.pdbx_seq_one_letter_code
_entity_poly.pdbx_strand_id
1 'polypeptide(L)'
;MLAPPSSVGGSALALHYANVIIIIEKLLSYPHLVGEEARDDLYQMLPSSLKTTLRKSLKSYVKDMAIYDAPLAHGWKDALHEILSWLSPMAHNMIRWQAERNFEQQLQQQKDCSEGNVLLLQTIYFADRGKTEDAICELLVGLNYICRYEQQQNALLDCSSSVDFEECIDWQMKY
;
A
#
# COMPACT_ATOMS: atom_id res chain seq x y z
N MET A 1 -6.50 -13.35 -26.40
CA MET A 1 -7.15 -13.98 -25.24
C MET A 1 -7.95 -12.93 -24.51
N LEU A 2 -9.27 -13.09 -24.36
CA LEU A 2 -10.04 -12.26 -23.44
C LEU A 2 -9.89 -12.82 -22.03
N ALA A 3 -9.67 -11.94 -21.05
CA ALA A 3 -9.65 -12.37 -19.65
C ALA A 3 -11.09 -12.62 -19.16
N PRO A 4 -11.31 -13.63 -18.32
CA PRO A 4 -12.66 -13.95 -17.83
C PRO A 4 -13.21 -12.81 -16.96
N PRO A 5 -14.54 -12.63 -16.85
CA PRO A 5 -15.12 -11.58 -16.00
C PRO A 5 -14.70 -11.68 -14.52
N SER A 6 -14.32 -12.87 -14.04
CA SER A 6 -13.79 -13.09 -12.69
C SER A 6 -12.36 -12.60 -12.50
N SER A 7 -11.65 -12.23 -13.57
CA SER A 7 -10.30 -11.67 -13.50
C SER A 7 -10.32 -10.15 -13.33
N VAL A 8 -9.21 -9.61 -12.84
CA VAL A 8 -9.01 -8.17 -12.69
C VAL A 8 -9.15 -7.44 -14.03
N GLY A 9 -8.55 -7.96 -15.10
CA GLY A 9 -8.61 -7.40 -16.45
C GLY A 9 -9.99 -7.52 -17.09
N GLY A 10 -10.67 -8.66 -16.92
CA GLY A 10 -12.03 -8.86 -17.42
C GLY A 10 -13.09 -8.02 -16.69
N SER A 11 -12.78 -7.56 -15.48
CA SER A 11 -13.58 -6.58 -14.72
C SER A 11 -13.18 -5.11 -14.98
N ALA A 12 -12.24 -4.84 -15.89
CA ALA A 12 -11.71 -3.50 -16.17
C ALA A 12 -11.07 -2.79 -14.97
N LEU A 13 -10.52 -3.54 -14.00
CA LEU A 13 -9.92 -3.01 -12.77
C LEU A 13 -8.39 -3.01 -12.78
N ALA A 14 -7.74 -3.53 -13.81
CA ALA A 14 -6.29 -3.77 -13.84
C ALA A 14 -5.44 -2.51 -13.58
N LEU A 15 -5.73 -1.40 -14.27
CA LEU A 15 -4.98 -0.15 -14.02
C LEU A 15 -5.30 0.43 -12.64
N HIS A 16 -6.57 0.35 -12.24
CA HIS A 16 -7.03 0.91 -10.99
C HIS A 16 -6.38 0.21 -9.78
N TYR A 17 -6.36 -1.12 -9.80
CA TYR A 17 -5.72 -1.92 -8.76
C TYR A 17 -4.21 -1.78 -8.78
N ALA A 18 -3.57 -1.73 -9.95
CA ALA A 18 -2.14 -1.47 -10.04
C ALA A 18 -1.75 -0.13 -9.38
N ASN A 19 -2.51 0.93 -9.63
CA ASN A 19 -2.29 2.23 -8.98
C ASN A 19 -2.45 2.15 -7.46
N VAL A 20 -3.50 1.48 -6.96
CA VAL A 20 -3.70 1.30 -5.51
C VAL A 20 -2.53 0.56 -4.87
N ILE A 21 -2.06 -0.54 -5.48
CA ILE A 21 -0.91 -1.33 -5.00
C ILE A 21 0.35 -0.46 -4.91
N ILE A 22 0.66 0.30 -5.97
CA ILE A 22 1.84 1.16 -6.03
C ILE A 22 1.76 2.29 -5.00
N ILE A 23 0.59 2.86 -4.76
CA ILE A 23 0.40 3.87 -3.72
C ILE A 23 0.65 3.26 -2.34
N ILE A 24 0.11 2.08 -2.05
CA ILE A 24 0.34 1.39 -0.78
C ILE A 24 1.84 1.11 -0.57
N GLU A 25 2.53 0.58 -1.59
CA GLU A 25 3.99 0.36 -1.55
C GLU A 25 4.77 1.64 -1.20
N LYS A 26 4.41 2.77 -1.83
CA LYS A 26 5.02 4.07 -1.53
C LYS A 26 4.75 4.54 -0.10
N LEU A 27 3.53 4.39 0.39
CA LEU A 27 3.16 4.77 1.76
C LEU A 27 3.89 3.91 2.80
N LEU A 28 4.09 2.63 2.51
CA LEU A 28 4.86 1.72 3.37
C LEU A 28 6.35 2.05 3.42
N SER A 29 6.87 2.82 2.46
CA SER A 29 8.27 3.28 2.50
C SER A 29 8.49 4.32 3.60
N TYR A 30 7.46 5.10 3.96
CA TYR A 30 7.52 6.15 4.98
C TYR A 30 6.22 6.20 5.81
N PRO A 31 5.91 5.16 6.61
CA PRO A 31 4.60 5.03 7.26
C PRO A 31 4.33 6.15 8.28
N HIS A 32 5.37 6.63 8.97
CA HIS A 32 5.31 7.77 9.89
C HIS A 32 4.90 9.10 9.25
N LEU A 33 5.09 9.28 7.94
CA LEU A 33 4.68 10.49 7.21
C LEU A 33 3.24 10.42 6.69
N VAL A 34 2.56 9.29 6.88
CA VAL A 34 1.21 9.07 6.36
C VAL A 34 0.21 9.79 7.27
N GLY A 35 -0.15 11.02 6.89
CA GLY A 35 -1.16 11.82 7.54
C GLY A 35 -2.59 11.33 7.28
N GLU A 36 -3.56 11.96 7.96
CA GLU A 36 -4.99 11.65 7.79
C GLU A 36 -5.47 11.87 6.36
N GLU A 37 -5.08 12.99 5.75
CA GLU A 37 -5.41 13.33 4.35
C GLU A 37 -4.97 12.23 3.37
N ALA A 38 -3.73 11.74 3.48
CA ALA A 38 -3.22 10.69 2.60
C ALA A 38 -4.00 9.37 2.75
N ARG A 39 -4.48 9.05 3.96
CA ARG A 39 -5.34 7.87 4.19
C ARG A 39 -6.73 8.06 3.58
N ASP A 40 -7.29 9.24 3.73
CA ASP A 40 -8.60 9.58 3.18
C ASP A 40 -8.58 9.54 1.66
N ASP A 41 -7.57 10.12 1.03
CA ASP A 41 -7.35 10.06 -0.41
C ASP A 41 -7.23 8.61 -0.89
N LEU A 42 -6.40 7.79 -0.23
CA LEU A 42 -6.28 6.37 -0.55
C LEU A 42 -7.63 5.66 -0.44
N TYR A 43 -8.41 5.91 0.61
CA TYR A 43 -9.72 5.31 0.78
C TYR A 43 -10.71 5.78 -0.29
N GLN A 44 -10.70 7.06 -0.68
CA GLN A 44 -11.56 7.58 -1.75
C GLN A 44 -11.23 6.93 -3.10
N MET A 45 -9.95 6.68 -3.36
CA MET A 45 -9.50 5.97 -4.56
C MET A 45 -9.96 4.52 -4.64
N LEU A 46 -10.37 3.86 -3.55
CA LEU A 46 -10.77 2.44 -3.63
C LEU A 46 -12.10 2.25 -4.39
N PRO A 47 -12.16 1.30 -5.34
CA PRO A 47 -13.42 0.93 -5.99
C PRO A 47 -14.46 0.40 -4.99
N SER A 48 -15.74 0.49 -5.37
CA SER A 48 -16.85 0.04 -4.51
C SER A 48 -16.75 -1.44 -4.11
N SER A 49 -16.26 -2.31 -5.02
CA SER A 49 -16.01 -3.72 -4.72
C SER A 49 -14.98 -3.87 -3.60
N LEU A 50 -13.84 -3.19 -3.73
CA LEU A 50 -12.74 -3.23 -2.78
C LEU A 50 -13.14 -2.61 -1.42
N LYS A 51 -13.89 -1.50 -1.41
CA LYS A 51 -14.49 -0.95 -0.17
C LYS A 51 -15.40 -1.95 0.53
N THR A 52 -16.13 -2.77 -0.23
CA THR A 52 -17.02 -3.79 0.33
C THR A 52 -16.23 -4.96 0.91
N THR A 53 -15.21 -5.44 0.20
CA THR A 53 -14.30 -6.49 0.67
C THR A 53 -13.55 -6.04 1.92
N LEU A 54 -12.98 -4.83 1.91
CA LEU A 54 -12.27 -4.24 3.05
C LEU A 54 -13.13 -4.17 4.31
N ARG A 55 -14.41 -3.77 4.19
CA ARG A 55 -15.34 -3.75 5.34
C ARG A 55 -15.60 -5.14 5.92
N LYS A 56 -15.58 -6.19 5.09
CA LYS A 56 -15.71 -7.57 5.58
C LYS A 56 -14.44 -8.01 6.29
N SER A 57 -13.29 -7.72 5.70
CA SER A 57 -11.97 -8.03 6.27
C SER A 57 -11.73 -7.31 7.60
N LEU A 58 -12.08 -6.02 7.70
CA LEU A 58 -11.95 -5.27 8.96
C LEU A 58 -12.71 -5.91 10.12
N LYS A 59 -13.88 -6.53 9.87
CA LYS A 59 -14.62 -7.24 10.93
C LYS A 59 -13.85 -8.44 11.50
N SER A 60 -13.00 -9.10 10.70
CA SER A 60 -12.15 -10.19 11.20
C SER A 60 -10.92 -9.65 11.92
N TYR A 61 -10.28 -8.59 11.41
CA TYR A 61 -9.03 -8.07 11.96
C TYR A 61 -9.20 -7.20 13.22
N VAL A 62 -10.32 -6.49 13.40
CA VAL A 62 -10.53 -5.58 14.55
C VAL A 62 -10.41 -6.28 15.91
N LYS A 63 -10.62 -7.60 15.98
CA LYS A 63 -10.50 -8.36 17.23
C LYS A 63 -9.07 -8.38 17.80
N ASP A 64 -8.07 -8.21 16.94
CA ASP A 64 -6.64 -8.38 17.28
C ASP A 64 -5.86 -7.05 17.29
N MET A 65 -6.52 -5.91 17.03
CA MET A 65 -5.85 -4.60 16.82
C MET A 65 -5.97 -3.63 18.00
N ALA A 66 -6.38 -4.09 19.18
CA ALA A 66 -6.61 -3.23 20.35
C ALA A 66 -5.31 -2.71 21.00
N ILE A 67 -4.17 -3.34 20.70
CA ILE A 67 -2.86 -2.98 21.26
C ILE A 67 -1.87 -2.89 20.10
N TYR A 68 -1.26 -1.72 19.92
CA TYR A 68 -0.20 -1.50 18.93
C TYR A 68 1.15 -1.85 19.56
N ASP A 69 1.56 -3.12 19.50
CA ASP A 69 2.85 -3.58 20.02
C ASP A 69 3.89 -3.83 18.92
N ALA A 70 5.18 -3.84 19.34
CA ALA A 70 6.31 -3.98 18.44
C ALA A 70 6.38 -5.37 17.76
N PRO A 71 6.13 -6.51 18.44
CA PRO A 71 6.13 -7.82 17.80
C PRO A 71 5.08 -7.94 16.69
N LEU A 72 3.85 -7.47 16.93
CA LEU A 72 2.80 -7.51 15.91
C LEU A 72 3.11 -6.54 14.76
N ALA A 73 3.69 -5.35 15.04
CA ALA A 73 4.14 -4.44 14.00
C ALA A 73 5.21 -5.06 13.10
N HIS A 74 6.13 -5.84 13.67
CA HIS A 74 7.14 -6.57 12.90
C HIS A 74 6.50 -7.66 12.03
N GLY A 75 5.58 -8.47 12.60
CA GLY A 75 4.84 -9.49 11.85
C GLY A 75 4.05 -8.89 10.69
N TRP A 76 3.42 -7.73 10.87
CA TRP A 76 2.79 -7.01 9.77
C TRP A 76 3.79 -6.56 8.71
N LYS A 77 4.95 -6.00 9.10
CA LYS A 77 5.99 -5.60 8.12
C LYS A 77 6.42 -6.78 7.25
N ASP A 78 6.65 -7.95 7.84
CA ASP A 78 7.04 -9.15 7.12
C ASP A 78 5.93 -9.64 6.17
N ALA A 79 4.69 -9.73 6.65
CA ALA A 79 3.54 -10.14 5.85
C ALA A 79 3.31 -9.20 4.64
N LEU A 80 3.37 -7.89 4.87
CA LEU A 80 3.23 -6.90 3.80
C LEU A 80 4.37 -6.99 2.79
N HIS A 81 5.60 -7.22 3.26
CA HIS A 81 6.74 -7.41 2.38
C HIS A 81 6.58 -8.67 1.50
N GLU A 82 6.12 -9.78 2.08
CA GLU A 82 5.85 -11.00 1.35
C GLU A 82 4.80 -10.79 0.25
N ILE A 83 3.67 -10.15 0.58
CA ILE A 83 2.61 -9.86 -0.40
C ILE A 83 3.14 -8.95 -1.53
N LEU A 84 3.86 -7.89 -1.18
CA LEU A 84 4.39 -6.95 -2.18
C LEU A 84 5.48 -7.56 -3.04
N SER A 85 6.25 -8.54 -2.55
CA SER A 85 7.34 -9.18 -3.31
C SER A 85 6.88 -9.76 -4.66
N TRP A 86 5.64 -10.26 -4.72
CA TRP A 86 5.04 -10.79 -5.95
C TRP A 86 4.01 -9.85 -6.57
N LEU A 87 3.28 -9.08 -5.76
CA LEU A 87 2.20 -8.23 -6.27
C LEU A 87 2.72 -6.92 -6.87
N SER A 88 3.74 -6.30 -6.26
CA SER A 88 4.31 -5.03 -6.73
C SER A 88 4.88 -5.14 -8.15
N PRO A 89 5.75 -6.12 -8.50
CA PRO A 89 6.30 -6.23 -9.85
C PRO A 89 5.21 -6.35 -10.93
N MET A 90 4.12 -7.07 -10.64
CA MET A 90 3.00 -7.24 -11.56
C MET A 90 2.18 -5.94 -11.73
N ALA A 91 2.04 -5.15 -10.65
CA ALA A 91 1.38 -3.85 -10.70
C ALA A 91 2.21 -2.84 -11.51
N HIS A 92 3.52 -2.74 -11.27
CA HIS A 92 4.42 -1.89 -12.06
C HIS A 92 4.43 -2.30 -13.54
N ASN A 93 4.46 -3.59 -13.83
CA ASN A 93 4.33 -4.11 -15.19
C ASN A 93 3.01 -3.70 -15.85
N MET A 94 1.91 -3.63 -15.11
CA MET A 94 0.62 -3.17 -15.65
C MET A 94 0.67 -1.69 -16.08
N ILE A 95 1.31 -0.83 -15.27
CA ILE A 95 1.49 0.59 -15.61
C ILE A 95 2.41 0.75 -16.81
N ARG A 96 3.55 0.06 -16.81
CA ARG A 96 4.51 0.07 -17.92
C ARG A 96 3.87 -0.43 -19.22
N TRP A 97 3.15 -1.55 -19.17
CA TRP A 97 2.43 -2.10 -20.32
C TRP A 97 1.42 -1.12 -20.93
N GLN A 98 0.71 -0.36 -20.08
CA GLN A 98 -0.24 0.64 -20.57
C GLN A 98 0.47 1.85 -21.18
N ALA A 99 1.57 2.31 -20.57
CA ALA A 99 2.37 3.39 -21.11
C ALA A 99 2.95 3.01 -22.49
N GLU A 100 3.55 1.83 -22.61
CA GLU A 100 4.10 1.29 -23.86
C GLU A 100 3.06 1.28 -24.98
N ARG A 101 1.80 0.92 -24.70
CA ARG A 101 0.73 0.97 -25.72
C ARG A 101 0.30 2.37 -26.11
N ASN A 102 0.28 3.31 -25.17
CA ASN A 102 0.01 4.71 -25.51
C ASN A 102 1.14 5.29 -26.37
N PHE A 103 2.40 4.92 -26.09
CA PHE A 103 3.56 5.32 -26.88
C PHE A 103 3.64 4.61 -28.23
N GLU A 104 3.34 3.31 -28.33
CA GLU A 104 3.30 2.58 -29.60
C GLU A 104 2.20 3.13 -30.54
N GLN A 105 1.09 3.62 -29.99
CA GLN A 105 0.08 4.37 -30.75
C GLN A 105 0.63 5.69 -31.29
N GLN A 106 1.54 6.37 -30.58
CA GLN A 106 2.22 7.58 -31.05
C GLN A 106 3.42 7.29 -31.99
N LEU A 107 4.16 6.20 -31.77
CA LEU A 107 5.40 5.82 -32.45
C LEU A 107 5.20 4.89 -33.66
N GLN A 108 3.97 4.60 -34.08
CA GLN A 108 3.69 3.98 -35.39
C GLN A 108 4.26 4.79 -36.59
N GLN A 109 4.84 5.97 -36.36
CA GLN A 109 5.60 6.74 -37.34
C GLN A 109 7.13 6.48 -37.33
N GLN A 110 7.73 5.90 -36.28
CA GLN A 110 9.18 5.67 -36.17
C GLN A 110 9.48 4.48 -35.23
N LYS A 111 9.47 3.26 -35.76
CA LYS A 111 9.87 2.05 -35.03
C LYS A 111 11.35 1.75 -35.31
N ASP A 112 12.20 1.78 -34.28
CA ASP A 112 13.47 1.01 -34.28
C ASP A 112 14.21 0.95 -32.93
N CYS A 113 13.63 1.41 -31.82
CA CYS A 113 14.29 1.31 -30.50
C CYS A 113 13.28 0.92 -29.43
N SER A 114 13.36 -0.28 -28.85
CA SER A 114 13.10 -0.44 -27.41
C SER A 114 13.50 -1.80 -26.87
N GLU A 115 14.06 -1.76 -25.67
CA GLU A 115 14.18 -2.87 -24.71
C GLU A 115 12.82 -3.57 -24.53
N GLY A 116 12.86 -4.90 -24.30
CA GLY A 116 11.75 -5.82 -24.54
C GLY A 116 10.39 -5.46 -23.93
N ASN A 117 9.35 -5.50 -24.77
CA ASN A 117 7.95 -5.22 -24.43
C ASN A 117 7.45 -6.09 -23.26
N VAL A 118 6.73 -5.47 -22.32
CA VAL A 118 6.04 -6.18 -21.24
C VAL A 118 4.91 -7.03 -21.82
N LEU A 119 4.77 -8.26 -21.34
CA LEU A 119 3.64 -9.11 -21.71
C LEU A 119 2.49 -8.93 -20.73
N LEU A 120 1.24 -9.00 -21.22
CA LEU A 120 0.04 -8.89 -20.39
C LEU A 120 -0.06 -9.99 -19.31
N LEU A 121 0.61 -11.13 -19.53
CA LEU A 121 0.72 -12.22 -18.55
C LEU A 121 1.66 -11.87 -17.38
N GLN A 122 2.61 -10.94 -17.57
CA GLN A 122 3.52 -10.45 -16.53
C GLN A 122 2.87 -9.35 -15.67
N THR A 123 1.60 -9.03 -15.91
CA THR A 123 0.82 -8.02 -15.19
C THR A 123 -0.31 -8.67 -14.39
N ILE A 124 -0.98 -7.88 -13.55
CA ILE A 124 -2.15 -8.35 -12.78
C ILE A 124 -3.41 -8.62 -13.64
N TYR A 125 -3.35 -8.41 -14.96
CA TYR A 125 -4.52 -8.44 -15.84
C TYR A 125 -5.29 -9.77 -15.79
N PHE A 126 -4.60 -10.90 -15.74
CA PHE A 126 -5.22 -12.23 -15.67
C PHE A 126 -5.42 -12.76 -14.25
N ALA A 127 -5.05 -11.98 -13.22
CA ALA A 127 -5.20 -12.40 -11.84
C ALA A 127 -6.68 -12.56 -11.47
N ASP A 128 -6.98 -13.50 -10.56
CA ASP A 128 -8.31 -13.65 -9.98
C ASP A 128 -8.67 -12.39 -9.19
N ARG A 129 -9.85 -11.82 -9.47
CA ARG A 129 -10.27 -10.56 -8.85
C ARG A 129 -10.46 -10.71 -7.34
N GLY A 130 -11.08 -11.80 -6.88
CA GLY A 130 -11.36 -12.02 -5.45
C GLY A 130 -10.06 -12.12 -4.65
N LYS A 131 -9.14 -12.97 -5.09
CA LYS A 131 -7.83 -13.13 -4.45
C LYS A 131 -7.01 -11.84 -4.45
N THR A 132 -7.10 -11.07 -5.54
CA THR A 132 -6.41 -9.77 -5.63
C THR A 132 -7.03 -8.76 -4.66
N GLU A 133 -8.36 -8.69 -4.56
CA GLU A 133 -9.05 -7.81 -3.61
C GLU A 133 -8.70 -8.20 -2.16
N ASP A 134 -8.65 -9.49 -1.84
CA ASP A 134 -8.27 -9.97 -0.50
C ASP A 134 -6.84 -9.57 -0.14
N ALA A 135 -5.87 -9.77 -1.05
CA ALA A 135 -4.48 -9.35 -0.86
C ALA A 135 -4.36 -7.82 -0.69
N ILE A 136 -5.07 -7.02 -1.49
CA ILE A 136 -5.08 -5.56 -1.32
C ILE A 136 -5.71 -5.16 0.02
N CYS A 137 -6.76 -5.86 0.47
CA CYS A 137 -7.36 -5.58 1.78
C CYS A 137 -6.38 -5.88 2.93
N GLU A 138 -5.62 -6.97 2.85
CA GLU A 138 -4.57 -7.28 3.82
C GLU A 138 -3.49 -6.20 3.84
N LEU A 139 -3.08 -5.72 2.66
CA LEU A 139 -2.16 -4.59 2.54
C LEU A 139 -2.69 -3.32 3.23
N LEU A 140 -3.96 -2.99 3.00
CA LEU A 140 -4.60 -1.80 3.60
C LEU A 140 -4.72 -1.90 5.13
N VAL A 141 -5.07 -3.09 5.64
CA VAL A 141 -5.19 -3.34 7.08
C VAL A 141 -3.82 -3.23 7.76
N GLY A 142 -2.80 -3.87 7.19
CA GLY A 142 -1.43 -3.81 7.71
C GLY A 142 -0.84 -2.41 7.63
N LEU A 143 -1.04 -1.69 6.51
CA LEU A 143 -0.63 -0.28 6.38
C LEU A 143 -1.25 0.57 7.50
N ASN A 144 -2.55 0.44 7.72
CA ASN A 144 -3.22 1.19 8.79
C ASN A 144 -2.62 0.89 10.17
N TYR A 145 -2.31 -0.38 10.46
CA TYR A 145 -1.68 -0.76 11.72
C TYR A 145 -0.29 -0.15 11.87
N ILE A 146 0.58 -0.28 10.85
CA ILE A 146 1.95 0.24 10.89
C ILE A 146 1.95 1.76 11.03
N CYS A 147 1.10 2.48 10.30
CA CYS A 147 0.98 3.93 10.43
C CYS A 147 0.59 4.34 11.85
N ARG A 148 -0.39 3.67 12.46
CA ARG A 148 -0.81 3.94 13.85
C ARG A 148 0.29 3.62 14.85
N TYR A 149 0.98 2.50 14.69
CA TYR A 149 2.10 2.10 15.53
C TYR A 149 3.25 3.12 15.47
N GLU A 150 3.70 3.50 14.27
CA GLU A 150 4.81 4.47 14.13
C GLU A 150 4.44 5.87 14.63
N GLN A 151 3.19 6.32 14.41
CA GLN A 151 2.69 7.58 14.97
C GLN A 151 2.69 7.56 16.50
N GLN A 152 2.26 6.44 17.12
CA GLN A 152 2.28 6.28 18.57
C GLN A 152 3.71 6.30 19.11
N GLN A 153 4.65 5.61 18.45
CA GLN A 153 6.07 5.62 18.85
C GLN A 153 6.67 7.02 18.74
N ASN A 154 6.42 7.74 17.65
CA ASN A 154 6.91 9.11 17.48
C ASN A 154 6.36 10.06 18.55
N ALA A 155 5.06 9.97 18.86
CA ALA A 155 4.47 10.78 19.92
C ALA A 155 5.10 10.51 21.30
N LEU A 156 5.43 9.25 21.60
CA LEU A 156 6.13 8.89 22.84
C LEU A 156 7.56 9.44 22.88
N LEU A 157 8.27 9.39 21.74
CA LEU A 157 9.62 9.98 21.61
C LEU A 157 9.57 11.50 21.77
N ASP A 158 8.61 12.18 21.14
CA ASP A 158 8.42 13.63 21.26
C ASP A 158 8.12 14.03 22.71
N CYS A 159 7.24 13.28 23.40
CA CYS A 159 6.99 13.48 24.82
C CYS A 159 8.25 13.29 25.67
N SER A 160 9.07 12.26 25.42
CA SER A 160 10.33 12.06 26.14
C SER A 160 11.31 13.22 25.91
N SER A 161 11.38 13.73 24.67
CA SER A 161 12.24 14.88 24.34
C SER A 161 11.78 16.20 24.98
N SER A 162 10.48 16.34 25.26
CA SER A 162 9.94 17.51 25.97
C SER A 162 10.16 17.49 27.48
N VAL A 163 10.41 16.31 28.07
CA VAL A 163 10.59 16.15 29.52
C VAL A 163 12.07 16.35 29.93
N ASP A 164 13.00 16.43 28.97
CA ASP A 164 14.45 16.47 29.25
C ASP A 164 15.09 17.88 29.22
N PHE A 165 14.35 19.00 29.27
CA PHE A 165 14.98 20.33 29.28
C PHE A 165 14.61 21.33 30.38
N GLU A 166 13.66 21.04 31.29
CA GLU A 166 13.35 21.97 32.39
C GLU A 166 13.38 21.40 33.82
N GLU A 167 13.48 20.08 34.04
CA GLU A 167 13.37 19.52 35.41
C GLU A 167 14.68 19.05 36.06
N CYS A 168 15.85 19.26 35.43
CA CYS A 168 17.15 18.85 35.99
C CYS A 168 18.01 20.02 36.54
N ILE A 169 17.74 21.27 36.17
CA ILE A 169 18.57 22.42 36.60
C ILE A 169 18.02 23.14 37.85
N ASP A 170 16.79 22.89 38.28
CA ASP A 170 16.20 23.61 39.43
C ASP A 170 16.53 22.99 40.81
N TRP A 171 17.17 21.81 40.84
CA TRP A 171 17.57 21.14 42.09
C TRP A 171 19.03 21.36 42.50
N GLN A 172 19.83 22.14 41.75
CA GLN A 172 21.24 22.40 42.10
C GLN A 172 21.58 23.82 42.58
N MET A 173 20.62 24.74 42.70
CA MET A 173 20.88 26.13 43.17
C MET A 173 20.28 26.46 44.54
N LYS A 174 20.09 25.46 45.39
CA LYS A 174 19.84 25.65 46.82
C LYS A 174 20.92 24.97 47.65
N TYR A 175 22.09 25.59 47.74
CA TYR A 175 22.88 25.70 48.98
C TYR A 175 23.92 26.82 48.85
#